data_AF-A0A0A3IY16-F1
#
_entry.id   AF-A0A0A3IY16-F1
#
_cell.length_a   1.000
_cell.length_b   1.000
_cell.length_c   1.000
_cell.angle_alpha   90.00
_cell.angle_beta   90.00
_cell.angle_gamma   90.00
#
_symmetry.space_group_name_H-M   'P 1'
#
loop_
_entity.id
_entity.type
_entity.pdbx_description
1 polymer ?
#
loop_
_entity_poly.entity_id
_entity_poly.type
_entity_poly.pdbx_seq_one_letter_code
_entity_poly.pdbx_strand_id
1 'polypeptide(L)'
;MGRYLIPFLIAAIIYVTSGSIDASANEEPSKEDTMQQRMAYYVHFGDLLVPWYYLAAIDQYERNIQSVRSDIPKREGIIAIQFSEEDWAGPLNPTDKDTSPFHINYFGGMGMDGNGDGIASPDDDDDILFTMASHLSRYDLDEEGFKLALWEYYKNEKVVNQITTIAALYKHFNTIDLDAHVFPLPVQHHYSYKGTWGANRGWGGRRSHEGTDLFAGYGTPVVSASYGIVEVMGWNDFGGWRIGIRDNHNSYHYYAHLGYYNKELKVGDVVEPGMMIGVVGSSGYGKEGTSGKFPPHLHYGIYKFDGRTEWAFDPYPSLQQWERQTKSKKD
;
A
#
# COMPACT_ATOMS: atom_id res chain seq x y z
N MET A 1 -84.17 -34.95 33.35
CA MET A 1 -83.09 -33.95 33.24
C MET A 1 -81.84 -34.55 33.88
N GLY A 2 -80.80 -34.80 33.09
CA GLY A 2 -79.57 -35.43 33.57
C GLY A 2 -78.75 -35.89 32.36
N ARG A 3 -77.86 -35.03 31.88
CA ARG A 3 -76.89 -35.33 30.81
C ARG A 3 -75.59 -35.77 31.47
N TYR A 4 -75.14 -36.99 31.18
CA TYR A 4 -73.79 -37.45 31.45
C TYR A 4 -72.95 -37.30 30.17
N LEU A 5 -71.82 -36.59 30.28
CA LEU A 5 -70.78 -36.49 29.25
C LEU A 5 -69.51 -37.14 29.81
N ILE A 6 -68.99 -38.11 29.08
CA ILE A 6 -67.77 -38.87 29.36
C ILE A 6 -66.58 -38.07 28.78
N PRO A 7 -65.48 -37.87 29.53
CA PRO A 7 -64.33 -37.11 29.04
C PRO A 7 -63.42 -37.96 28.15
N PHE A 8 -62.99 -37.40 27.02
CA PHE A 8 -61.96 -37.95 26.14
C PHE A 8 -60.57 -37.54 26.61
N LEU A 9 -59.66 -38.51 26.67
CA LEU A 9 -58.25 -38.36 27.02
C LEU A 9 -57.49 -37.71 25.83
N ILE A 10 -56.77 -36.61 26.08
CA ILE A 10 -55.87 -35.98 25.11
C ILE A 10 -54.44 -36.47 25.39
N ALA A 11 -53.85 -37.20 24.45
CA ALA A 11 -52.43 -37.54 24.45
C ALA A 11 -51.65 -36.49 23.66
N ALA A 12 -50.75 -35.77 24.32
CA ALA A 12 -49.86 -34.80 23.68
C ALA A 12 -48.62 -35.53 23.12
N ILE A 13 -48.44 -35.47 21.80
CA ILE A 13 -47.24 -35.95 21.11
C ILE A 13 -46.27 -34.77 21.01
N ILE A 14 -45.14 -34.85 21.71
CA ILE A 14 -44.05 -33.89 21.62
C ILE A 14 -43.18 -34.26 20.42
N TYR A 15 -43.21 -33.43 19.38
CA TYR A 15 -42.23 -33.51 18.29
C TYR A 15 -40.95 -32.78 18.72
N VAL A 16 -39.88 -33.54 18.94
CA VAL A 16 -38.53 -32.99 19.07
C VAL A 16 -37.96 -32.89 17.65
N THR A 17 -37.90 -31.69 17.11
CA THR A 17 -37.16 -31.43 15.87
C THR A 17 -35.68 -31.24 16.23
N SER A 18 -34.84 -32.20 15.83
CA SER A 18 -33.38 -32.04 15.81
C SER A 18 -33.03 -30.97 14.78
N GLY A 19 -32.78 -29.74 15.22
CA GLY A 19 -32.14 -28.72 14.40
C GLY A 19 -30.69 -29.11 14.19
N SER A 20 -30.32 -29.42 12.95
CA SER A 20 -28.93 -29.46 12.52
C SER A 20 -28.38 -28.05 12.71
N ILE A 21 -27.44 -27.89 13.64
CA ILE A 21 -26.60 -26.70 13.72
C ILE A 21 -25.64 -26.85 12.54
N ASP A 22 -25.97 -26.24 11.41
CA ASP A 22 -25.00 -26.04 10.34
C ASP A 22 -23.89 -25.16 10.92
N ALA A 23 -22.79 -25.81 11.28
CA ALA A 23 -21.53 -25.14 11.54
C ALA A 23 -21.09 -24.51 10.21
N SER A 24 -21.45 -23.24 10.00
CA SER A 24 -20.82 -22.41 8.99
C SER A 24 -19.33 -22.40 9.29
N ALA A 25 -18.53 -23.05 8.45
CA ALA A 25 -17.10 -22.80 8.43
C ALA A 25 -16.90 -21.29 8.25
N ASN A 26 -16.04 -20.68 9.07
CA ASN A 26 -15.58 -19.31 8.87
C ASN A 26 -14.83 -19.28 7.53
N GLU A 27 -15.50 -18.90 6.43
CA GLU A 27 -14.82 -18.52 5.20
C GLU A 27 -13.95 -17.30 5.52
N GLU A 28 -12.66 -17.35 5.15
CA GLU A 28 -11.79 -16.19 5.29
C GLU A 28 -12.43 -15.00 4.53
N PRO A 29 -12.47 -13.80 5.14
CA PRO A 29 -13.09 -12.65 4.51
C PRO A 29 -12.46 -12.38 3.15
N SER A 30 -13.27 -12.01 2.17
CA SER A 30 -12.73 -11.66 0.85
C SER A 30 -11.86 -10.40 0.95
N LYS A 31 -11.03 -10.18 -0.09
CA LYS A 31 -10.24 -8.94 -0.20
C LYS A 31 -11.12 -7.69 -0.11
N GLU A 32 -12.30 -7.75 -0.74
CA GLU A 32 -13.28 -6.66 -0.73
C GLU A 32 -13.84 -6.45 0.68
N ASP A 33 -14.21 -7.52 1.38
CA ASP A 33 -14.73 -7.43 2.76
C ASP A 33 -13.68 -6.82 3.71
N THR A 34 -12.42 -7.26 3.58
CA THR A 34 -11.30 -6.73 4.36
C THR A 34 -11.08 -5.25 4.09
N MET A 35 -11.19 -4.83 2.83
CA MET A 35 -11.03 -3.44 2.43
C MET A 35 -12.16 -2.56 2.97
N GLN A 36 -13.40 -3.06 2.94
CA GLN A 36 -14.56 -2.38 3.52
C GLN A 36 -14.43 -2.23 5.04
N GLN A 37 -13.96 -3.28 5.73
CA GLN A 37 -13.68 -3.22 7.17
C GLN A 37 -12.62 -2.16 7.49
N ARG A 38 -11.49 -2.15 6.76
CA ARG A 38 -10.45 -1.11 6.92
C ARG A 38 -11.00 0.30 6.71
N MET A 39 -11.77 0.50 5.65
CA MET A 39 -12.37 1.81 5.38
C MET A 39 -13.32 2.24 6.49
N ALA A 40 -14.14 1.33 7.04
CA ALA A 40 -15.03 1.62 8.15
C ALA A 40 -14.25 2.10 9.40
N TYR A 41 -13.15 1.43 9.73
CA TYR A 41 -12.25 1.86 10.80
C TYR A 41 -11.66 3.25 10.56
N TYR A 42 -11.12 3.54 9.36
CA TYR A 42 -10.52 4.85 9.08
C TYR A 42 -11.53 5.98 9.12
N VAL A 43 -12.75 5.76 8.63
CA VAL A 43 -13.82 6.76 8.69
C VAL A 43 -14.26 6.97 10.13
N HIS A 44 -14.47 5.88 10.89
CA HIS A 44 -14.91 5.97 12.29
C HIS A 44 -13.94 6.82 13.14
N PHE A 45 -12.65 6.51 13.11
CA PHE A 45 -11.64 7.26 13.88
C PHE A 45 -11.23 8.58 13.22
N GLY A 46 -11.40 8.67 11.90
CA GLY A 46 -11.08 9.88 11.15
C GLY A 46 -12.05 11.03 11.44
N ASP A 47 -13.35 10.74 11.47
CA ASP A 47 -14.38 11.73 11.78
C ASP A 47 -14.26 12.32 13.20
N LEU A 48 -13.57 11.60 14.10
CA LEU A 48 -13.37 12.02 15.48
C LEU A 48 -12.21 13.02 15.65
N LEU A 49 -11.10 12.84 14.92
CA LEU A 49 -9.82 13.48 15.29
C LEU A 49 -8.99 13.98 14.10
N VAL A 50 -8.90 13.21 13.00
CA VAL A 50 -7.93 13.47 11.91
C VAL A 50 -8.46 12.99 10.55
N PRO A 51 -8.06 13.56 9.42
CA PRO A 51 -8.52 13.06 8.12
C PRO A 51 -8.27 11.55 7.93
N TRP A 52 -9.30 10.80 7.50
CA TRP A 52 -9.25 9.32 7.38
C TRP A 52 -8.04 8.82 6.57
N TYR A 53 -7.64 9.58 5.55
CA TYR A 53 -6.54 9.21 4.65
C TYR A 53 -5.16 9.28 5.32
N TYR A 54 -5.02 9.97 6.46
CA TYR A 54 -3.80 9.91 7.28
C TYR A 54 -3.67 8.58 8.01
N LEU A 55 -4.74 8.11 8.67
CA LEU A 55 -4.76 6.80 9.33
C LEU A 55 -4.58 5.67 8.31
N ALA A 56 -5.30 5.75 7.18
CA ALA A 56 -5.18 4.78 6.11
C ALA A 56 -3.76 4.70 5.54
N ALA A 57 -3.06 5.83 5.42
CA ALA A 57 -1.70 5.88 4.88
C ALA A 57 -0.66 5.27 5.82
N ILE A 58 -0.76 5.55 7.12
CA ILE A 58 0.10 4.94 8.14
C ILE A 58 -0.12 3.43 8.16
N ASP A 59 -1.38 3.01 8.18
CA ASP A 59 -1.73 1.58 8.16
C ASP A 59 -1.23 0.86 6.91
N GLN A 60 -1.38 1.47 5.74
CA GLN A 60 -0.87 0.90 4.49
C GLN A 60 0.66 0.81 4.50
N TYR A 61 1.36 1.82 5.02
CA TYR A 61 2.81 1.77 5.17
C TYR A 61 3.23 0.61 6.06
N GLU A 62 2.64 0.46 7.24
CA GLU A 62 2.95 -0.65 8.17
C GLU A 62 2.73 -2.01 7.52
N ARG A 63 1.61 -2.16 6.78
CA ARG A 63 1.30 -3.38 6.02
C ARG A 63 2.34 -3.66 4.94
N ASN A 64 2.79 -2.63 4.23
CA ASN A 64 3.86 -2.75 3.23
C ASN A 64 5.15 -3.27 3.87
N ILE A 65 5.52 -2.75 5.05
CA ILE A 65 6.73 -3.18 5.76
C ILE A 65 6.60 -4.63 6.27
N GLN A 66 5.49 -4.99 6.91
CA GLN A 66 5.24 -6.35 7.41
C GLN A 66 5.20 -7.40 6.30
N SER A 67 4.83 -7.00 5.07
CA SER A 67 4.82 -7.91 3.92
C SER A 67 6.23 -8.34 3.45
N VAL A 68 7.27 -7.57 3.79
CA VAL A 68 8.65 -7.76 3.30
C VAL A 68 9.68 -8.00 4.40
N ARG A 69 9.36 -7.65 5.65
CA ARG A 69 10.25 -7.84 6.80
C ARG A 69 9.78 -8.98 7.69
N SER A 70 10.60 -10.02 7.80
CA SER A 70 10.35 -11.17 8.68
C SER A 70 10.82 -10.96 10.12
N ASP A 71 11.59 -9.91 10.39
CA ASP A 71 12.05 -9.55 11.74
C ASP A 71 11.03 -8.74 12.55
N ILE A 72 9.90 -8.39 11.93
CA ILE A 72 8.77 -7.70 12.58
C ILE A 72 7.66 -8.73 12.83
N PRO A 73 7.06 -8.77 14.04
CA PRO A 73 5.89 -9.59 14.31
C PRO A 73 4.76 -9.25 13.34
N LYS A 74 4.09 -10.28 12.81
CA LYS A 74 2.85 -10.07 12.06
C LYS A 74 1.70 -9.95 13.06
N ARG A 75 0.80 -9.02 12.79
CA ARG A 75 -0.44 -8.85 13.53
C ARG A 75 -1.58 -9.55 12.78
N GLU A 76 -2.48 -10.18 13.52
CA GLU A 76 -3.66 -10.88 12.99
C GLU A 76 -4.91 -9.98 12.85
N GLY A 77 -4.82 -8.71 13.28
CA GLY A 77 -5.91 -7.73 13.22
C GLY A 77 -6.13 -7.14 11.81
N ILE A 78 -7.22 -6.37 11.67
CA ILE A 78 -7.56 -5.66 10.43
C ILE A 78 -6.56 -4.53 10.18
N ILE A 79 -6.13 -3.85 11.25
CA ILE A 79 -5.20 -2.73 11.23
C ILE A 79 -3.77 -3.26 11.44
N ALA A 80 -2.84 -2.89 10.59
CA ALA A 80 -1.43 -3.26 10.64
C ALA A 80 -0.58 -2.33 11.53
N ILE A 81 -1.10 -1.18 11.96
CA ILE A 81 -0.37 -0.28 12.86
C ILE A 81 0.02 -1.01 14.15
N GLN A 82 1.27 -0.82 14.56
CA GLN A 82 1.84 -1.43 15.76
C GLN A 82 2.66 -0.38 16.52
N PHE A 83 2.64 -0.48 17.84
CA PHE A 83 3.47 0.33 18.72
C PHE A 83 4.53 -0.57 19.36
N SER A 84 5.72 -0.01 19.60
CA SER A 84 6.69 -0.70 20.46
C SER A 84 6.16 -0.73 21.90
N GLU A 85 6.64 -1.66 22.72
CA GLU A 85 6.25 -1.70 24.14
C GLU A 85 6.62 -0.39 24.86
N GLU A 86 7.75 0.23 24.48
CA GLU A 86 8.18 1.52 25.02
C GLU A 86 7.25 2.67 24.60
N ASP A 87 6.81 2.70 23.35
CA ASP A 87 5.88 3.72 22.85
C ASP A 87 4.48 3.53 23.44
N TRP A 88 4.01 2.27 23.54
CA TRP A 88 2.68 1.97 24.06
C TRP A 88 2.59 2.19 25.57
N ALA A 89 3.42 1.50 26.35
CA ALA A 89 3.30 1.44 27.81
C ALA A 89 4.17 2.47 28.54
N GLY A 90 5.15 3.06 27.85
CA GLY A 90 6.11 4.02 28.40
C GLY A 90 7.48 3.36 28.72
N PRO A 91 8.61 4.05 28.50
CA PRO A 91 9.95 3.45 28.54
C PRO A 91 10.42 2.96 29.92
N LEU A 92 9.74 3.37 31.00
CA LEU A 92 10.07 2.98 32.37
C LEU A 92 8.94 2.17 33.04
N ASN A 93 7.96 1.71 32.26
CA ASN A 93 6.89 0.88 32.80
C ASN A 93 7.47 -0.50 33.19
N PRO A 94 7.39 -0.91 34.48
CA PRO A 94 7.92 -2.19 34.93
C PRO A 94 7.02 -3.38 34.57
N THR A 95 5.82 -3.13 34.05
CA THR A 95 4.84 -4.14 33.70
C THR A 95 4.89 -4.42 32.20
N ASP A 96 5.41 -5.59 31.84
CA ASP A 96 5.34 -6.08 30.47
C ASP A 96 3.86 -6.18 30.04
N LYS A 97 3.52 -5.57 28.90
CA LYS A 97 2.16 -5.56 28.34
C LYS A 97 1.09 -4.98 29.27
N ASP A 98 1.42 -3.89 29.95
CA ASP A 98 0.44 -3.12 30.71
C ASP A 98 -0.71 -2.67 29.80
N THR A 99 -1.94 -2.86 30.28
CA THR A 99 -3.16 -2.46 29.59
C THR A 99 -4.00 -1.48 30.41
N SER A 100 -3.51 -1.04 31.57
CA SER A 100 -4.17 -0.03 32.39
C SER A 100 -3.92 1.36 31.80
N PRO A 101 -4.95 2.08 31.30
CA PRO A 101 -4.75 3.42 30.74
C PRO A 101 -4.12 4.40 31.74
N PHE A 102 -4.41 4.23 33.04
CA PHE A 102 -3.84 5.04 34.11
C PHE A 102 -2.33 4.82 34.26
N HIS A 103 -1.86 3.56 34.27
CA HIS A 103 -0.44 3.26 34.41
C HIS A 103 0.33 3.65 33.15
N ILE A 104 -0.20 3.32 31.97
CA ILE A 104 0.37 3.69 30.69
C ILE A 104 0.64 5.21 30.64
N ASN A 105 -0.38 6.02 30.95
CA ASN A 105 -0.23 7.47 31.01
C ASN A 105 0.75 7.92 32.12
N TYR A 106 0.77 7.27 33.28
CA TYR A 106 1.73 7.58 34.36
C TYR A 106 3.20 7.40 33.92
N PHE A 107 3.48 6.40 33.10
CA PHE A 107 4.81 6.15 32.54
C PHE A 107 5.07 6.90 31.21
N GLY A 108 4.14 7.75 30.77
CA GLY A 108 4.26 8.53 29.55
C GLY A 108 4.12 7.71 28.27
N GLY A 109 3.53 6.52 28.35
CA GLY A 109 3.15 5.73 27.18
C GLY A 109 1.97 6.37 26.43
N MET A 110 1.86 6.02 25.15
CA MET A 110 0.84 6.55 24.26
C MET A 110 -0.47 5.78 24.31
N GLY A 111 -0.48 4.51 24.76
CA GLY A 111 -1.64 3.63 24.67
C GLY A 111 -2.91 4.20 25.33
N MET A 112 -4.01 4.20 24.58
CA MET A 112 -5.31 4.69 25.01
C MET A 112 -6.41 3.65 24.75
N ASP A 113 -7.40 3.61 25.64
CA ASP A 113 -8.63 2.83 25.50
C ASP A 113 -9.56 3.54 24.52
N GLY A 114 -9.63 3.02 23.29
CA GLY A 114 -10.37 3.57 22.17
C GLY A 114 -11.82 3.08 22.09
N ASN A 115 -12.10 1.87 22.59
CA ASN A 115 -13.44 1.28 22.57
C ASN A 115 -14.24 1.52 23.87
N GLY A 116 -13.60 2.02 24.93
CA GLY A 116 -14.19 2.38 26.21
C GLY A 116 -14.43 1.20 27.16
N ASP A 117 -13.75 0.07 26.98
CA ASP A 117 -13.90 -1.13 27.82
C ASP A 117 -13.06 -1.10 29.11
N GLY A 118 -12.25 -0.06 29.29
CA GLY A 118 -11.35 0.14 30.42
C GLY A 118 -9.94 -0.43 30.21
N ILE A 119 -9.63 -0.97 29.03
CA ILE A 119 -8.38 -1.64 28.67
C ILE A 119 -7.77 -0.89 27.49
N ALA A 120 -6.49 -0.55 27.58
CA ALA A 120 -5.71 -0.04 26.44
C ALA A 120 -4.80 -1.15 25.93
N SER A 121 -5.31 -1.95 25.00
CA SER A 121 -4.64 -3.13 24.43
C SER A 121 -3.91 -2.81 23.12
N PRO A 122 -2.60 -3.11 23.02
CA PRO A 122 -1.87 -2.98 21.75
C PRO A 122 -2.26 -4.08 20.74
N ASP A 123 -3.13 -5.02 21.10
CA ASP A 123 -3.65 -6.09 20.23
C ASP A 123 -5.08 -5.79 19.74
N ASP A 124 -5.70 -4.70 20.20
CA ASP A 124 -7.03 -4.26 19.80
C ASP A 124 -6.95 -3.19 18.70
N ASP A 125 -7.79 -3.29 17.66
CA ASP A 125 -7.72 -2.39 16.49
C ASP A 125 -8.32 -1.00 16.80
N ASP A 126 -9.33 -0.92 17.67
CA ASP A 126 -9.95 0.33 18.10
C ASP A 126 -8.97 1.15 18.95
N ASP A 127 -8.32 0.52 19.93
CA ASP A 127 -7.33 1.17 20.80
C ASP A 127 -6.14 1.73 20.00
N ILE A 128 -5.67 0.99 18.99
CA ILE A 128 -4.54 1.41 18.17
C ILE A 128 -4.86 2.59 17.29
N LEU A 129 -6.00 2.54 16.59
CA LEU A 129 -6.40 3.66 15.75
C LEU A 129 -6.72 4.88 16.59
N PHE A 130 -7.38 4.71 17.74
CA PHE A 130 -7.63 5.81 18.66
C PHE A 130 -6.33 6.42 19.18
N THR A 131 -5.36 5.59 19.57
CA THR A 131 -4.03 6.03 20.03
C THR A 131 -3.29 6.80 18.94
N MET A 132 -3.23 6.27 17.71
CA MET A 132 -2.57 6.94 16.59
C MET A 132 -3.29 8.23 16.20
N ALA A 133 -4.62 8.22 16.10
CA ALA A 133 -5.42 9.41 15.80
C ALA A 133 -5.22 10.50 16.86
N SER A 134 -5.18 10.12 18.15
CA SER A 134 -4.90 11.03 19.26
C SER A 134 -3.51 11.63 19.16
N HIS A 135 -2.47 10.83 18.82
CA HIS A 135 -1.12 11.33 18.56
C HIS A 135 -1.11 12.38 17.45
N LEU A 136 -1.72 12.06 16.31
CA LEU A 136 -1.77 12.94 15.14
C LEU A 136 -2.53 14.25 15.43
N SER A 137 -3.63 14.21 16.20
CA SER A 137 -4.46 15.39 16.52
C SER A 137 -3.77 16.44 17.40
N ARG A 138 -2.60 16.13 17.97
CA ARG A 138 -1.79 17.07 18.77
C ARG A 138 -1.05 18.09 17.90
N TYR A 139 -1.04 17.87 16.59
CA TYR A 139 -0.37 18.70 15.58
C TYR A 139 -1.40 19.38 14.68
N ASP A 140 -0.95 20.33 13.89
CA ASP A 140 -1.80 20.95 12.88
C ASP A 140 -2.27 19.90 11.87
N LEU A 141 -3.55 19.95 11.49
CA LEU A 141 -4.18 18.96 10.60
C LEU A 141 -3.85 19.19 9.11
N ASP A 142 -2.94 20.12 8.82
CA ASP A 142 -2.41 20.34 7.49
C ASP A 142 -1.27 19.37 7.15
N GLU A 143 -0.66 19.55 5.98
CA GLU A 143 0.41 18.66 5.50
C GLU A 143 1.70 18.79 6.32
N GLU A 144 2.01 19.99 6.84
CA GLU A 144 3.23 20.24 7.61
C GLU A 144 3.10 19.65 9.02
N GLY A 145 1.96 19.86 9.68
CA GLY A 145 1.68 19.25 10.98
C GLY A 145 1.60 17.73 10.90
N PHE A 146 1.04 17.16 9.83
CA PHE A 146 1.07 15.71 9.61
C PHE A 146 2.50 15.17 9.46
N LYS A 147 3.34 15.83 8.64
CA LYS A 147 4.77 15.45 8.50
C LYS A 147 5.51 15.53 9.83
N LEU A 148 5.24 16.55 10.63
CA LEU A 148 5.85 16.70 11.96
C LEU A 148 5.40 15.58 12.92
N ALA A 149 4.10 15.23 12.94
CA ALA A 149 3.57 14.15 13.76
C ALA A 149 4.22 12.79 13.39
N LEU A 150 4.36 12.52 12.09
CA LEU A 150 5.05 11.33 11.59
C LEU A 150 6.53 11.32 11.92
N TRP A 151 7.22 12.47 11.79
CA TRP A 151 8.62 12.59 12.18
C TRP A 151 8.80 12.32 13.67
N GLU A 152 7.91 12.85 14.50
CA GLU A 152 7.96 12.65 15.96
C GLU A 152 7.74 11.20 16.38
N TYR A 153 7.03 10.41 15.58
CA TYR A 153 6.86 8.97 15.83
C TYR A 153 7.98 8.14 15.17
N TYR A 154 8.11 8.22 13.84
CA TYR A 154 8.98 7.33 13.06
C TYR A 154 10.47 7.74 13.06
N LYS A 155 10.79 9.02 13.33
CA LYS A 155 12.15 9.58 13.32
C LYS A 155 12.95 9.26 12.05
N ASN A 156 12.26 9.12 10.91
CA ASN A 156 12.87 8.74 9.63
C ASN A 156 12.19 9.46 8.45
N GLU A 157 12.93 10.34 7.79
CA GLU A 157 12.44 11.17 6.69
C GLU A 157 11.93 10.35 5.51
N LYS A 158 12.57 9.21 5.19
CA LYS A 158 12.10 8.34 4.10
C LYS A 158 10.74 7.75 4.43
N VAL A 159 10.52 7.36 5.69
CA VAL A 159 9.23 6.83 6.15
C VAL A 159 8.15 7.89 6.09
N VAL A 160 8.45 9.10 6.58
CA VAL A 160 7.54 10.25 6.47
C VAL A 160 7.14 10.47 5.01
N ASN A 161 8.12 10.50 4.09
CA ASN A 161 7.86 10.70 2.66
C ASN A 161 6.98 9.60 2.05
N GLN A 162 7.19 8.32 2.41
CA GLN A 162 6.34 7.21 1.95
C GLN A 162 4.89 7.38 2.44
N ILE A 163 4.71 7.62 3.73
CA ILE A 163 3.36 7.79 4.32
C ILE A 163 2.67 9.00 3.71
N THR A 164 3.35 10.14 3.54
CA THR A 164 2.74 11.31 2.90
C THR A 164 2.40 11.07 1.42
N THR A 165 3.17 10.25 0.71
CA THR A 165 2.85 9.85 -0.67
C THR A 165 1.56 9.04 -0.70
N ILE A 166 1.44 8.03 0.18
CA ILE A 166 0.22 7.22 0.29
C ILE A 166 -0.98 8.10 0.66
N ALA A 167 -0.83 8.99 1.64
CA ALA A 167 -1.88 9.91 2.08
C ALA A 167 -2.36 10.82 0.94
N ALA A 168 -1.44 11.36 0.14
CA ALA A 168 -1.78 12.19 -1.01
C ALA A 168 -2.54 11.41 -2.09
N LEU A 169 -2.18 10.15 -2.34
CA LEU A 169 -2.91 9.26 -3.26
C LEU A 169 -4.32 8.97 -2.77
N TYR A 170 -4.48 8.58 -1.51
CA TYR A 170 -5.78 8.28 -0.92
C TYR A 170 -6.68 9.50 -0.86
N LYS A 171 -6.13 10.68 -0.55
CA LYS A 171 -6.85 11.95 -0.63
C LYS A 171 -7.29 12.27 -2.06
N HIS A 172 -6.42 12.07 -3.04
CA HIS A 172 -6.70 12.39 -4.45
C HIS A 172 -7.79 11.50 -5.05
N PHE A 173 -7.65 10.18 -4.90
CA PHE A 173 -8.57 9.21 -5.48
C PHE A 173 -9.80 8.92 -4.60
N ASN A 174 -9.77 9.38 -3.35
CA ASN A 174 -10.82 9.15 -2.35
C ASN A 174 -11.18 7.67 -2.18
N THR A 175 -10.16 6.81 -2.22
CA THR A 175 -10.26 5.36 -2.04
C THR A 175 -8.91 4.78 -1.62
N ILE A 176 -8.94 3.61 -0.98
CA ILE A 176 -7.73 2.81 -0.70
C ILE A 176 -7.46 1.74 -1.78
N ASP A 177 -8.42 1.52 -2.70
CA ASP A 177 -8.31 0.54 -3.79
C ASP A 177 -7.45 1.04 -4.95
N LEU A 178 -6.14 1.08 -4.73
CA LEU A 178 -5.15 1.56 -5.70
C LEU A 178 -4.22 0.44 -6.19
N ASP A 179 -4.76 -0.78 -6.32
CA ASP A 179 -3.98 -1.98 -6.67
C ASP A 179 -3.96 -2.29 -8.18
N ALA A 180 -4.68 -1.50 -8.98
CA ALA A 180 -4.77 -1.74 -10.42
C ALA A 180 -3.41 -1.49 -11.10
N HIS A 181 -3.08 -2.37 -12.05
CA HIS A 181 -1.87 -2.27 -12.85
C HIS A 181 -2.18 -2.49 -14.33
N VAL A 182 -1.37 -1.90 -15.20
CA VAL A 182 -1.39 -2.10 -16.66
C VAL A 182 0.00 -2.34 -17.21
N PHE A 183 0.08 -2.92 -18.40
CA PHE A 183 1.36 -3.06 -19.10
C PHE A 183 1.85 -1.66 -19.56
N PRO A 184 3.13 -1.29 -19.32
CA PRO A 184 3.62 0.08 -19.52
C PRO A 184 3.74 0.52 -20.99
N LEU A 185 3.58 -0.40 -21.95
CA LEU A 185 3.43 -0.10 -23.36
C LEU A 185 2.01 -0.48 -23.81
N PRO A 186 1.27 0.35 -24.55
CA PRO A 186 -0.06 -0.04 -25.00
C PRO A 186 -0.01 -1.27 -25.92
N VAL A 187 -0.82 -2.29 -25.61
CA VAL A 187 -0.76 -3.64 -26.24
C VAL A 187 -1.02 -3.67 -27.75
N GLN A 188 -1.51 -2.56 -28.33
CA GLN A 188 -1.70 -2.41 -29.77
C GLN A 188 -0.40 -2.13 -30.56
N HIS A 189 0.69 -1.82 -29.89
CA HIS A 189 1.98 -1.57 -30.55
C HIS A 189 2.81 -2.84 -30.68
N HIS A 190 3.75 -2.84 -31.62
CA HIS A 190 4.75 -3.90 -31.74
C HIS A 190 5.85 -3.68 -30.69
N TYR A 191 6.02 -4.67 -29.81
CA TYR A 191 7.10 -4.70 -28.83
C TYR A 191 7.61 -6.14 -28.62
N SER A 192 8.79 -6.26 -28.01
CA SER A 192 9.34 -7.53 -27.57
C SER A 192 10.10 -7.34 -26.27
N TYR A 193 10.05 -8.33 -25.38
CA TYR A 193 10.77 -8.32 -24.11
C TYR A 193 11.02 -9.75 -23.66
N LYS A 194 12.04 -9.94 -22.82
CA LYS A 194 12.39 -11.23 -22.23
C LYS A 194 13.01 -10.99 -20.86
N GLY A 195 12.93 -11.98 -19.96
CA GLY A 195 13.60 -11.91 -18.67
C GLY A 195 15.11 -11.78 -18.87
N THR A 196 15.67 -10.65 -18.47
CA THR A 196 17.12 -10.37 -18.52
C THR A 196 17.65 -9.89 -17.17
N TRP A 197 16.93 -10.20 -16.09
CA TRP A 197 17.33 -9.90 -14.72
C TRP A 197 18.74 -10.44 -14.43
N GLY A 198 19.59 -9.60 -13.84
CA GLY A 198 20.96 -9.98 -13.48
C GLY A 198 21.93 -10.12 -14.65
N ALA A 199 21.49 -9.89 -15.90
CA ALA A 199 22.39 -9.92 -17.06
C ALA A 199 23.49 -8.85 -16.97
N ASN A 200 24.69 -9.15 -17.46
CA ASN A 200 25.83 -8.22 -17.42
C ASN A 200 25.56 -6.95 -18.24
N ARG A 201 25.83 -5.78 -17.66
CA ARG A 201 25.84 -4.48 -18.35
C ARG A 201 27.28 -3.97 -18.45
N GLY A 202 27.76 -3.72 -19.67
CA GLY A 202 29.18 -3.41 -19.93
C GLY A 202 29.59 -1.93 -19.83
N TRP A 203 28.64 -0.99 -19.88
CA TRP A 203 28.95 0.44 -19.79
C TRP A 203 28.96 0.90 -18.32
N GLY A 204 30.10 1.45 -17.88
CA GLY A 204 30.29 1.98 -16.52
C GLY A 204 30.71 0.95 -15.45
N GLY A 205 31.25 -0.21 -15.83
CA GLY A 205 31.79 -1.22 -14.90
C GLY A 205 30.99 -2.53 -14.88
N ARG A 206 31.21 -3.37 -13.87
CA ARG A 206 30.45 -4.62 -13.64
C ARG A 206 29.11 -4.29 -12.98
N ARG A 207 28.06 -4.07 -13.78
CA ARG A 207 26.70 -3.85 -13.28
C ARG A 207 25.78 -4.99 -13.70
N SER A 208 24.85 -5.38 -12.83
CA SER A 208 23.72 -6.25 -13.16
C SER A 208 22.59 -5.44 -13.78
N HIS A 209 21.83 -6.08 -14.67
CA HIS A 209 20.60 -5.50 -15.18
C HIS A 209 19.49 -5.62 -14.14
N GLU A 210 19.14 -4.50 -13.50
CA GLU A 210 18.09 -4.37 -12.48
C GLU A 210 16.77 -3.92 -13.10
N GLY A 211 16.30 -4.63 -14.11
CA GLY A 211 15.04 -4.31 -14.79
C GLY A 211 14.74 -5.25 -15.95
N THR A 212 13.79 -4.86 -16.77
CA THR A 212 13.45 -5.50 -18.04
C THR A 212 13.43 -4.45 -19.14
N ASP A 213 14.05 -4.76 -20.28
CA ASP A 213 14.05 -3.90 -21.45
C ASP A 213 12.90 -4.33 -22.40
N LEU A 214 11.98 -3.40 -22.66
CA LEU A 214 10.87 -3.57 -23.59
C LEU A 214 11.21 -2.85 -24.90
N PHE A 215 11.67 -3.62 -25.89
CA PHE A 215 12.04 -3.09 -27.20
C PHE A 215 10.79 -2.73 -27.99
N ALA A 216 10.71 -1.46 -28.41
CA ALA A 216 9.62 -0.92 -29.21
C ALA A 216 10.14 0.24 -30.07
N GLY A 217 9.41 0.62 -31.12
CA GLY A 217 9.81 1.72 -32.00
C GLY A 217 9.86 3.07 -31.27
N TYR A 218 10.69 3.99 -31.77
CA TYR A 218 10.70 5.38 -31.32
C TYR A 218 9.28 5.98 -31.33
N GLY A 219 8.96 6.73 -30.28
CA GLY A 219 7.66 7.39 -30.18
C GLY A 219 6.51 6.48 -29.73
N THR A 220 6.77 5.18 -29.49
CA THR A 220 5.77 4.30 -28.85
C THR A 220 5.37 4.90 -27.49
N PRO A 221 4.07 5.11 -27.21
CA PRO A 221 3.64 5.64 -25.92
C PRO A 221 4.12 4.79 -24.76
N VAL A 222 4.53 5.45 -23.68
CA VAL A 222 4.80 4.86 -22.38
C VAL A 222 3.76 5.39 -21.41
N VAL A 223 3.11 4.47 -20.70
CA VAL A 223 2.08 4.78 -19.72
C VAL A 223 2.53 4.38 -18.32
N SER A 224 1.96 5.01 -17.29
CA SER A 224 2.16 4.56 -15.91
C SER A 224 1.60 3.15 -15.75
N ALA A 225 2.39 2.24 -15.18
CA ALA A 225 1.99 0.88 -14.91
C ALA A 225 1.09 0.75 -13.67
N SER A 226 1.11 1.74 -12.77
CA SER A 226 0.42 1.75 -11.48
C SER A 226 -0.12 3.16 -11.15
N TYR A 227 -0.94 3.25 -10.11
CA TYR A 227 -1.18 4.52 -9.43
C TYR A 227 0.11 5.00 -8.76
N GLY A 228 0.30 6.31 -8.66
CA GLY A 228 1.43 6.82 -7.90
C GLY A 228 1.65 8.31 -8.04
N ILE A 229 2.74 8.78 -7.44
CA ILE A 229 3.22 10.16 -7.55
C ILE A 229 4.53 10.16 -8.31
N VAL A 230 4.67 11.11 -9.24
CA VAL A 230 5.95 11.34 -9.93
C VAL A 230 6.98 11.87 -8.93
N GLU A 231 7.85 10.99 -8.45
CA GLU A 231 8.88 11.30 -7.48
C GLU A 231 10.08 11.99 -8.14
N VAL A 232 10.42 11.60 -9.36
CA VAL A 232 11.54 12.19 -10.08
C VAL A 232 11.34 12.20 -11.59
N MET A 233 11.77 13.29 -12.22
CA MET A 233 11.88 13.42 -13.67
C MET A 233 13.22 14.08 -13.99
N GLY A 234 13.89 13.67 -15.06
CA GLY A 234 15.14 14.32 -15.49
C GLY A 234 16.17 13.38 -16.09
N TRP A 235 17.33 13.96 -16.38
CA TRP A 235 18.44 13.23 -16.97
C TRP A 235 19.26 12.48 -15.91
N ASN A 236 19.73 11.27 -16.23
CA ASN A 236 20.95 10.73 -15.66
C ASN A 236 21.79 10.01 -16.72
N ASP A 237 23.09 9.89 -16.48
CA ASP A 237 24.03 9.41 -17.49
C ASP A 237 23.75 7.98 -17.98
N PHE A 238 23.12 7.13 -17.17
CA PHE A 238 22.82 5.75 -17.54
C PHE A 238 21.45 5.60 -18.19
N GLY A 239 20.40 6.09 -17.53
CA GLY A 239 19.00 5.98 -17.95
C GLY A 239 18.56 7.04 -18.96
N GLY A 240 19.36 8.07 -19.21
CA GLY A 240 18.96 9.22 -20.02
C GLY A 240 17.78 9.95 -19.39
N TRP A 241 16.77 10.28 -20.21
CA TRP A 241 15.50 10.79 -19.73
C TRP A 241 14.72 9.69 -19.02
N ARG A 242 14.40 9.93 -17.75
CA ARG A 242 13.77 8.96 -16.87
C ARG A 242 12.68 9.58 -16.00
N ILE A 243 11.69 8.76 -15.67
CA ILE A 243 10.64 9.04 -14.71
C ILE A 243 10.69 7.98 -13.61
N GLY A 244 10.54 8.41 -12.36
CA GLY A 244 10.31 7.55 -11.22
C GLY A 244 8.95 7.85 -10.61
N ILE A 245 8.13 6.81 -10.42
CA ILE A 245 6.79 6.92 -9.83
C ILE A 245 6.72 6.05 -8.59
N ARG A 246 6.28 6.61 -7.46
CA ARG A 246 6.08 5.89 -6.19
C ARG A 246 4.60 5.53 -6.01
N ASP A 247 4.30 4.25 -5.81
CA ASP A 247 2.94 3.76 -5.57
C ASP A 247 2.59 3.72 -4.06
N ASN A 248 1.39 3.24 -3.74
CA ASN A 248 0.93 3.07 -2.36
C ASN A 248 1.44 1.79 -1.67
N HIS A 249 2.25 0.98 -2.36
CA HIS A 249 2.86 -0.27 -1.89
C HIS A 249 4.35 -0.13 -1.55
N ASN A 250 4.84 1.11 -1.47
CA ASN A 250 6.25 1.49 -1.35
C ASN A 250 7.11 1.04 -2.55
N SER A 251 6.49 0.76 -3.69
CA SER A 251 7.17 0.39 -4.93
C SER A 251 7.51 1.65 -5.73
N TYR A 252 8.75 1.70 -6.22
CA TYR A 252 9.22 2.69 -7.15
C TYR A 252 9.33 2.10 -8.54
N HIS A 253 8.54 2.65 -9.45
CA HIS A 253 8.47 2.28 -10.85
C HIS A 253 9.41 3.19 -11.64
N TYR A 254 10.45 2.60 -12.21
CA TYR A 254 11.50 3.29 -12.94
C TYR A 254 11.32 3.14 -14.44
N TYR A 255 11.14 4.25 -15.15
CA TYR A 255 11.00 4.30 -16.60
C TYR A 255 12.17 5.08 -17.17
N ALA A 256 12.99 4.44 -18.02
CA ALA A 256 14.17 5.07 -18.59
C ALA A 256 14.27 4.91 -20.11
N HIS A 257 15.25 5.63 -20.66
CA HIS A 257 15.52 5.74 -22.09
C HIS A 257 14.42 6.42 -22.89
N LEU A 258 13.66 7.31 -22.23
CA LEU A 258 12.54 8.01 -22.84
C LEU A 258 13.00 8.96 -23.95
N GLY A 259 12.19 9.09 -25.01
CA GLY A 259 12.45 10.04 -26.09
C GLY A 259 12.09 11.47 -25.68
N TYR A 260 10.93 11.61 -25.04
CA TYR A 260 10.46 12.83 -24.40
C TYR A 260 9.39 12.48 -23.36
N TYR A 261 9.12 13.41 -22.44
CA TYR A 261 8.05 13.33 -21.46
C TYR A 261 6.72 13.82 -22.01
N ASN A 262 5.61 13.38 -21.41
CA ASN A 262 4.37 14.13 -21.53
C ASN A 262 4.60 15.55 -21.00
N LYS A 263 4.25 16.57 -21.79
CA LYS A 263 4.53 17.99 -21.50
C LYS A 263 3.73 18.53 -20.31
N GLU A 264 2.62 17.88 -19.99
CA GLU A 264 1.76 18.27 -18.86
C GLU A 264 2.24 17.67 -17.53
N LEU A 265 3.14 16.68 -17.59
CA LEU A 265 3.63 15.95 -16.44
C LEU A 265 4.81 16.67 -15.77
N LYS A 266 4.76 16.81 -14.45
CA LYS A 266 5.84 17.31 -13.59
C LYS A 266 6.00 16.46 -12.33
N VAL A 267 7.14 16.65 -11.66
CA VAL A 267 7.38 16.07 -10.33
C VAL A 267 6.28 16.52 -9.35
N GLY A 268 5.75 15.59 -8.57
CA GLY A 268 4.63 15.78 -7.65
C GLY A 268 3.25 15.52 -8.25
N ASP A 269 3.13 15.30 -9.57
CA ASP A 269 1.84 14.95 -10.16
C ASP A 269 1.42 13.53 -9.77
N VAL A 270 0.12 13.37 -9.51
CA VAL A 270 -0.53 12.07 -9.32
C VAL A 270 -0.79 11.46 -10.70
N VAL A 271 -0.49 10.17 -10.84
CA VAL A 271 -0.71 9.39 -12.05
C VAL A 271 -1.56 8.16 -11.74
N GLU A 272 -2.28 7.68 -12.75
CA GLU A 272 -3.08 6.46 -12.70
C GLU A 272 -2.63 5.45 -13.77
N PRO A 273 -2.92 4.15 -13.61
CA PRO A 273 -2.56 3.13 -14.58
C PRO A 273 -3.11 3.48 -15.97
N GLY A 274 -2.23 3.52 -16.97
CA GLY A 274 -2.60 3.84 -18.35
C GLY A 274 -2.45 5.31 -18.73
N MET A 275 -2.21 6.20 -17.77
CA MET A 275 -1.89 7.60 -18.05
C MET A 275 -0.58 7.71 -18.83
N MET A 276 -0.57 8.43 -19.94
CA MET A 276 0.63 8.63 -20.77
C MET A 276 1.65 9.51 -20.03
N ILE A 277 2.85 8.98 -19.81
CA ILE A 277 3.94 9.67 -19.10
C ILE A 277 5.09 10.09 -20.02
N GLY A 278 5.18 9.48 -21.21
CA GLY A 278 6.20 9.82 -22.20
C GLY A 278 6.16 8.87 -23.38
N VAL A 279 7.29 8.77 -24.08
CA VAL A 279 7.44 7.83 -25.20
C VAL A 279 8.78 7.11 -25.17
N VAL A 280 8.81 5.94 -25.80
CA VAL A 280 10.03 5.16 -26.03
C VAL A 280 11.02 5.97 -26.86
N GLY A 281 12.27 5.96 -26.41
CA GLY A 281 13.40 6.57 -27.08
C GLY A 281 14.64 5.68 -27.02
N SER A 282 15.81 6.31 -27.10
CA SER A 282 17.10 5.66 -26.85
C SER A 282 18.08 6.62 -26.18
N SER A 283 17.57 7.42 -25.25
CA SER A 283 18.36 8.39 -24.52
C SER A 283 19.21 7.73 -23.43
N GLY A 284 20.46 8.12 -23.26
CA GLY A 284 21.32 7.67 -22.16
C GLY A 284 22.72 7.26 -22.59
N TYR A 285 23.48 6.68 -21.66
CA TYR A 285 24.91 6.34 -21.77
C TYR A 285 25.78 7.52 -22.18
N GLY A 286 25.63 8.67 -21.52
CA GLY A 286 26.45 9.86 -21.77
C GLY A 286 25.91 11.12 -21.13
N LYS A 287 26.44 12.27 -21.57
CA LYS A 287 25.98 13.60 -21.12
C LYS A 287 24.53 13.84 -21.53
N GLU A 288 23.89 14.80 -20.87
CA GLU A 288 22.51 15.21 -21.14
C GLU A 288 22.23 15.40 -22.63
N GLY A 289 21.12 14.80 -23.10
CA GLY A 289 20.71 14.80 -24.50
C GLY A 289 21.34 13.69 -25.36
N THR A 290 22.24 12.87 -24.82
CA THR A 290 22.81 11.73 -25.57
C THR A 290 21.70 10.77 -26.01
N SER A 291 21.63 10.43 -27.30
CA SER A 291 20.67 9.47 -27.83
C SER A 291 21.27 8.64 -28.97
N GLY A 292 20.60 7.55 -29.35
CA GLY A 292 20.98 6.74 -30.52
C GLY A 292 22.13 5.75 -30.31
N LYS A 293 22.61 5.57 -29.08
CA LYS A 293 23.72 4.64 -28.77
C LYS A 293 23.33 3.16 -28.71
N PHE A 294 22.03 2.87 -28.72
CA PHE A 294 21.44 1.54 -28.57
C PHE A 294 20.04 1.53 -29.21
N PRO A 295 19.48 0.34 -29.52
CA PRO A 295 18.14 0.23 -30.09
C PRO A 295 17.07 0.84 -29.18
N PRO A 296 16.00 1.42 -29.73
CA PRO A 296 14.95 2.02 -28.92
C PRO A 296 14.25 0.97 -28.03
N HIS A 297 14.11 1.30 -26.76
CA HIS A 297 13.44 0.48 -25.77
C HIS A 297 13.04 1.31 -24.55
N LEU A 298 12.03 0.85 -23.84
CA LEU A 298 11.77 1.27 -22.46
C LEU A 298 12.58 0.36 -21.54
N HIS A 299 13.47 0.91 -20.74
CA HIS A 299 13.99 0.19 -19.58
C HIS A 299 13.03 0.40 -18.41
N TYR A 300 12.48 -0.69 -17.89
CA TYR A 300 11.54 -0.69 -16.79
C TYR A 300 12.12 -1.43 -15.58
N GLY A 301 12.23 -0.75 -14.45
CA GLY A 301 12.68 -1.32 -13.18
C GLY A 301 11.63 -1.17 -12.09
N ILE A 302 11.64 -2.06 -11.09
CA ILE A 302 10.86 -1.88 -9.88
C ILE A 302 11.78 -2.06 -8.67
N TYR A 303 11.64 -1.14 -7.72
CA TYR A 303 12.36 -1.13 -6.47
C TYR A 303 11.35 -1.06 -5.34
N LYS A 304 11.64 -1.67 -4.19
CA LYS A 304 10.76 -1.63 -3.02
C LYS A 304 11.54 -1.15 -1.81
N PHE A 305 10.86 -0.48 -0.88
CA PHE A 305 11.43 0.03 0.36
C PHE A 305 10.91 -0.76 1.58
N ASP A 306 11.81 -1.20 2.46
CA ASP A 306 11.51 -2.06 3.63
C ASP A 306 11.52 -1.28 4.95
N GLY A 307 11.53 0.05 4.89
CA GLY A 307 11.70 0.91 6.06
C GLY A 307 13.16 1.22 6.40
N ARG A 308 14.13 0.53 5.78
CA ARG A 308 15.58 0.74 5.99
C ARG A 308 16.28 1.09 4.69
N THR A 309 16.09 0.27 3.66
CA THR A 309 16.78 0.33 2.38
C THR A 309 15.84 0.05 1.22
N GLU A 310 16.25 0.46 0.02
CA GLU A 310 15.58 0.08 -1.21
C GLU A 310 16.32 -1.09 -1.86
N TRP A 311 15.57 -2.03 -2.43
CA TRP A 311 16.14 -3.10 -3.25
C TRP A 311 15.39 -3.22 -4.58
N ALA A 312 16.13 -3.55 -5.63
CA ALA A 312 15.55 -3.87 -6.92
C ALA A 312 15.04 -5.32 -6.93
N PHE A 313 13.95 -5.58 -7.64
CA PHE A 313 13.48 -6.95 -7.90
C PHE A 313 13.02 -7.12 -9.35
N ASP A 314 12.98 -8.38 -9.82
CA ASP A 314 12.70 -8.70 -11.23
C ASP A 314 11.29 -8.27 -11.63
N PRO A 315 11.14 -7.30 -12.56
CA PRO A 315 9.82 -6.86 -12.99
C PRO A 315 9.20 -7.79 -14.04
N TYR A 316 9.97 -8.73 -14.61
CA TYR A 316 9.50 -9.57 -15.72
C TYR A 316 8.23 -10.38 -15.39
N PRO A 317 8.11 -11.06 -14.22
CA PRO A 317 6.87 -11.77 -13.88
C PRO A 317 5.65 -10.86 -13.82
N SER A 318 5.79 -9.68 -13.21
CA SER A 318 4.72 -8.68 -13.13
C SER A 318 4.32 -8.17 -14.51
N LEU A 319 5.30 -7.87 -15.37
CA LEU A 319 5.07 -7.46 -16.75
C LEU A 319 4.26 -8.52 -17.55
N GLN A 320 4.59 -9.80 -17.41
CA GLN A 320 3.84 -10.88 -18.05
C GLN A 320 2.39 -10.97 -17.54
N GLN A 321 2.18 -10.75 -16.24
CA GLN A 321 0.85 -10.73 -15.67
C GLN A 321 0.03 -9.54 -16.19
N TRP A 322 0.59 -8.33 -16.12
CA TRP A 322 -0.09 -7.11 -16.55
C TRP A 322 -0.37 -7.10 -18.05
N GLU A 323 0.52 -7.66 -18.88
CA GLU A 323 0.28 -7.81 -20.32
C GLU A 323 -0.96 -8.70 -20.58
N ARG A 324 -1.06 -9.86 -19.92
CA ARG A 324 -2.19 -10.78 -20.07
C ARG A 324 -3.51 -10.13 -19.64
N GLN A 325 -3.50 -9.45 -18.48
CA GLN A 325 -4.67 -8.75 -17.95
C GLN A 325 -5.11 -7.58 -18.84
N THR A 326 -4.15 -6.84 -19.41
CA THR A 326 -4.44 -5.71 -20.32
C THR A 326 -5.06 -6.20 -21.62
N LYS A 327 -4.65 -7.38 -22.12
CA LYS A 327 -5.25 -8.00 -23.31
C LYS A 327 -6.66 -8.52 -23.03
N SER A 328 -6.88 -9.21 -21.90
CA SER A 328 -8.18 -9.81 -21.59
C SER A 328 -9.28 -8.79 -21.31
N LYS A 329 -8.95 -7.56 -20.86
CA LYS A 329 -9.94 -6.49 -20.65
C LYS A 329 -10.42 -5.84 -21.96
N LYS A 330 -9.82 -6.16 -23.11
CA LYS A 330 -10.21 -5.63 -24.42
C LYS A 330 -11.09 -6.59 -25.23
N ASP A 331 -11.20 -7.86 -24.82
CA ASP A 331 -12.08 -8.88 -25.43
C ASP A 331 -13.48 -8.84 -24.80
#